data_AF-A0A1Q7XTD0-F1
#
_entry.id   AF-A0A1Q7XTD0-F1
#
_cell.length_a   1.000
_cell.length_b   1.000
_cell.length_c   1.000
_cell.angle_alpha   90.00
_cell.angle_beta   90.00
_cell.angle_gamma   90.00
#
_symmetry.space_group_name_H-M   'P 1'
#
loop_
_entity.id
_entity.type
_entity.pdbx_description
1 polymer ?
#
loop_
_entity_poly.entity_id
_entity_poly.type
_entity_poly.pdbx_seq_one_letter_code
_entity_poly.pdbx_strand_id
1 'polypeptide(L)'
;MSPRKGLVLDANILLRAVFGIRVMQLLETYEDVAGFYSPDVCFAEAEKYIPDVAKRRGLNSALARSILQDVTGIIQPYTSRCPISPASLRFRDR
;
A
#
# COMPACT_ATOMS: atom_id res chain seq x y z
N MET A 1 -13.97 2.22 -22.35
CA MET A 1 -13.38 2.63 -21.07
C MET A 1 -11.88 2.42 -21.17
N SER A 2 -11.07 3.46 -21.08
CA SER A 2 -9.60 3.31 -21.07
C SER A 2 -9.20 2.52 -19.82
N PRO A 3 -8.22 1.61 -19.91
CA PRO A 3 -7.78 0.84 -18.75
C PRO A 3 -7.30 1.79 -17.66
N ARG A 4 -7.84 1.65 -16.44
CA ARG A 4 -7.33 2.37 -15.26
C ARG A 4 -5.84 2.04 -15.14
N LYS A 5 -4.99 3.06 -15.10
CA LYS A 5 -3.55 2.85 -14.89
C LYS A 5 -3.36 2.27 -13.49
N GLY A 6 -2.69 1.12 -13.42
CA GLY A 6 -2.36 0.47 -12.15
C GLY A 6 -1.03 0.98 -11.62
N LEU A 7 -0.96 1.29 -10.34
CA LEU A 7 0.27 1.65 -9.65
C LEU A 7 0.61 0.57 -8.62
N VAL A 8 1.83 0.03 -8.73
CA VAL A 8 2.36 -0.91 -7.75
C VAL A 8 3.07 -0.13 -6.65
N LEU A 9 2.72 -0.43 -5.41
CA LEU A 9 3.19 0.22 -4.21
C LEU A 9 4.14 -0.72 -3.46
N ASP A 10 5.21 -0.14 -2.95
CA ASP A 10 6.23 -0.84 -2.16
C ASP A 10 5.90 -0.80 -0.66
N ALA A 11 6.53 -1.66 0.13
CA ALA A 11 6.39 -1.71 1.59
C ALA A 11 6.58 -0.33 2.25
N ASN A 12 7.51 0.48 1.73
CA ASN A 12 7.74 1.81 2.26
C ASN A 12 6.57 2.79 1.99
N ILE A 13 5.80 2.59 0.91
CA ILE A 13 4.58 3.37 0.67
C ILE A 13 3.48 2.92 1.62
N LEU A 14 3.35 1.61 1.87
CA LEU A 14 2.42 1.08 2.89
C LEU A 14 2.71 1.65 4.27
N LEU A 15 3.97 1.66 4.71
CA LEU A 15 4.37 2.29 5.97
C LEU A 15 4.03 3.79 6.00
N ARG A 16 4.16 4.49 4.88
CA ARG A 16 3.78 5.91 4.78
C ARG A 16 2.26 6.11 4.78
N ALA A 17 1.48 5.15 4.32
CA ALA A 17 0.02 5.16 4.45
C ALA A 17 -0.39 4.95 5.91
N VAL A 18 0.22 3.97 6.59
CA VAL A 18 -0.06 3.67 8.00
C VAL A 18 0.31 4.82 8.94
N PHE A 19 1.48 5.42 8.75
CA PHE A 19 2.03 6.40 9.70
C PHE A 19 1.97 7.85 9.19
N GLY A 20 1.38 8.12 8.03
CA GLY A 20 1.42 9.43 7.40
C GLY A 20 0.12 9.80 6.71
N ILE A 21 -0.32 11.03 6.91
CA ILE A 21 -1.59 11.53 6.36
C ILE A 21 -1.55 11.71 4.84
N ARG A 22 -0.38 12.08 4.28
CA ARG A 22 -0.28 12.48 2.87
C ARG A 22 -0.51 11.32 1.91
N VAL A 23 -0.02 10.12 2.24
CA VAL A 23 -0.21 8.96 1.35
C VAL A 23 -1.65 8.49 1.43
N MET A 24 -2.26 8.40 2.61
CA MET A 24 -3.69 8.04 2.72
C MET A 24 -4.58 8.98 1.92
N GLN A 25 -4.41 10.30 2.09
CA GLN A 25 -5.17 11.28 1.32
C GLN A 25 -5.00 11.10 -0.19
N LEU A 26 -3.80 10.77 -0.67
CA LEU A 26 -3.57 10.52 -2.09
C LEU A 26 -4.25 9.23 -2.57
N LEU A 27 -4.23 8.17 -1.77
CA LEU A 27 -4.91 6.92 -2.10
C LEU A 27 -6.42 7.17 -2.21
N GLU A 28 -7.03 7.79 -1.20
CA GLU A 28 -8.45 8.17 -1.19
C GLU A 28 -8.83 9.11 -2.34
N THR A 29 -7.99 10.11 -2.64
CA THR A 29 -8.29 11.09 -3.71
C THR A 29 -8.33 10.44 -5.10
N TYR A 30 -7.54 9.38 -5.32
CA TYR A 30 -7.30 8.84 -6.66
C TYR A 30 -7.82 7.41 -6.87
N GLU A 31 -8.46 6.78 -5.87
CA GLU A 31 -8.96 5.40 -5.96
C GLU A 31 -9.99 5.19 -7.09
N ASP A 32 -10.74 6.23 -7.45
CA ASP A 32 -11.71 6.18 -8.55
C ASP A 32 -11.07 6.14 -9.95
N VAL A 33 -9.85 6.67 -10.08
CA VAL A 33 -9.18 6.90 -11.37
C VAL A 33 -7.93 6.04 -11.56
N ALA A 34 -7.36 5.49 -10.49
CA ALA A 34 -6.19 4.63 -10.50
C ALA A 34 -6.41 3.39 -9.62
N GLY A 35 -5.90 2.24 -10.06
CA GLY A 35 -5.85 1.04 -9.23
C GLY A 35 -4.55 0.99 -8.45
N PHE A 36 -4.62 0.76 -7.14
CA PHE A 36 -3.44 0.58 -6.29
C PHE A 36 -3.24 -0.88 -5.94
N TYR A 37 -2.01 -1.35 -6.11
CA TYR A 37 -1.65 -2.75 -5.94
C TYR A 37 -0.38 -2.85 -5.11
N SER A 38 -0.25 -3.90 -4.31
CA SER A 38 1.02 -4.19 -3.64
C SER A 38 1.23 -5.71 -3.55
N PRO A 39 2.45 -6.21 -3.80
CA PRO A 39 2.76 -7.62 -3.58
C PRO A 39 2.50 -8.06 -2.13
N ASP A 40 2.11 -9.31 -1.93
CA ASP A 40 1.97 -9.91 -0.59
C ASP A 40 3.25 -9.75 0.24
N VAL A 41 4.43 -9.88 -0.41
CA VAL A 41 5.74 -9.70 0.24
C VAL A 41 5.93 -8.30 0.80
N CYS A 42 5.35 -7.27 0.16
CA CYS A 42 5.44 -5.89 0.64
C CYS A 42 4.56 -5.66 1.87
N PHE A 43 3.39 -6.32 1.94
CA PHE A 43 2.55 -6.30 3.15
C PHE A 43 3.24 -7.00 4.32
N ALA A 44 3.83 -8.18 4.09
CA ALA A 44 4.59 -8.91 5.10
C ALA A 44 5.78 -8.09 5.63
N GLU A 45 6.52 -7.43 4.74
CA GLU A 45 7.61 -6.54 5.15
C GLU A 45 7.08 -5.32 5.95
N ALA A 46 5.96 -4.71 5.54
CA ALA A 46 5.35 -3.63 6.31
C ALA A 46 4.94 -4.08 7.72
N GLU A 47 4.29 -5.24 7.87
CA GLU A 47 3.92 -5.81 9.17
C GLU A 47 5.12 -6.02 10.09
N LYS A 48 6.24 -6.48 9.54
CA LYS A 48 7.51 -6.66 10.25
C LYS A 48 8.09 -5.35 10.75
N TYR A 49 8.01 -4.27 9.96
CA TYR A 49 8.58 -2.97 10.33
C TYR A 49 7.66 -2.08 11.18
N ILE A 50 6.35 -2.32 11.20
CA ILE A 50 5.39 -1.53 11.98
C ILE A 50 5.77 -1.39 13.46
N PRO A 51 6.14 -2.45 14.20
CA PRO A 51 6.46 -2.34 15.63
C PRO A 51 7.62 -1.36 15.89
N ASP A 52 8.68 -1.43 15.08
CA ASP A 52 9.86 -0.59 15.23
C ASP A 52 9.58 0.87 14.86
N VAL A 53 8.79 1.10 13.81
CA VAL A 53 8.39 2.45 13.40
C VAL A 53 7.43 3.06 14.43
N ALA A 54 6.45 2.29 14.92
CA ALA A 54 5.49 2.73 15.93
C ALA A 54 6.21 3.10 17.24
N LYS A 55 7.13 2.25 17.71
CA LYS A 55 7.95 2.51 18.90
C LYS A 55 8.74 3.80 18.79
N ARG A 56 9.42 4.02 17.65
CA ARG A 56 10.19 5.26 17.39
C ARG A 56 9.32 6.53 17.37
N ARG A 57 8.03 6.39 17.09
CA ARG A 57 7.06 7.50 17.04
C ARG A 57 6.21 7.63 18.30
N GLY A 58 6.41 6.76 19.30
CA GLY A 58 5.56 6.73 20.51
C GLY A 58 4.11 6.33 20.24
N LEU A 59 3.86 5.56 19.18
CA LEU A 59 2.52 5.15 18.75
C LEU A 59 2.22 3.69 19.15
N ASN A 60 0.94 3.36 19.24
CA ASN A 60 0.48 2.00 19.51
C ASN A 60 0.66 1.13 18.25
N SER A 61 1.46 0.07 18.36
CA SER A 61 1.75 -0.85 17.25
C SER A 61 0.52 -1.67 16.82
N ALA A 62 -0.38 -2.01 17.74
CA ALA A 62 -1.62 -2.72 17.41
C ALA A 62 -2.54 -1.83 16.57
N LEU A 63 -2.65 -0.54 16.93
CA LEU A 63 -3.40 0.43 16.13
C LEU A 63 -2.80 0.60 14.74
N ALA A 64 -1.47 0.72 14.64
CA ALA A 64 -0.79 0.82 13.34
C ALA A 64 -1.00 -0.43 12.45
N ARG A 65 -1.04 -1.63 13.05
CA ARG A 65 -1.40 -2.86 12.31
C ARG A 65 -2.86 -2.85 11.86
N SER A 66 -3.79 -2.36 12.69
CA SER A 66 -5.18 -2.19 12.28
C SER A 66 -5.30 -1.28 11.07
N ILE A 67 -4.60 -0.15 11.06
CA ILE A 67 -4.59 0.76 9.92
C ILE A 67 -4.03 0.07 8.67
N LEU A 68 -3.00 -0.77 8.78
CA LEU A 68 -2.49 -1.53 7.63
C LEU A 68 -3.56 -2.47 7.05
N GLN A 69 -4.39 -3.08 7.91
CA GLN A 69 -5.51 -3.90 7.46
C GLN A 69 -6.59 -3.05 6.77
N ASP A 70 -6.91 -1.87 7.32
CA ASP A 70 -7.89 -0.95 6.70
C ASP A 70 -7.43 -0.49 5.31
N VAL A 71 -6.12 -0.28 5.14
CA VAL A 71 -5.50 0.11 3.86
C VAL A 71 -5.70 -0.95 2.76
N THR A 72 -5.94 -2.22 3.12
CA THR A 72 -6.25 -3.27 2.12
C THR A 72 -7.59 -3.06 1.40
N GLY A 73 -8.48 -2.21 1.96
CA GLY A 73 -9.70 -1.78 1.28
C GLY A 73 -9.44 -0.89 0.05
N ILE A 74 -8.28 -0.21 0.01
CA ILE A 74 -7.90 0.72 -1.07
C ILE A 74 -6.77 0.13 -1.92
N ILE A 75 -5.80 -0.53 -1.29
CA ILE A 75 -4.65 -1.16 -1.95
C ILE A 75 -4.88 -2.66 -2.05
N GLN A 76 -5.09 -3.16 -3.27
CA GLN A 76 -5.32 -4.59 -3.49
C GLN A 76 -4.02 -5.38 -3.34
N PRO A 77 -3.95 -6.38 -2.44
CA PRO A 77 -2.86 -7.33 -2.44
C PRO A 77 -2.89 -8.13 -3.73
N TYR A 78 -1.72 -8.37 -4.30
CA TYR A 78 -1.60 -9.29 -5.42
C TYR A 78 -0.45 -10.28 -5.21
N THR A 79 -0.75 -11.51 -5.60
CA THR A 79 0.25 -12.54 -5.76
C THR A 79 0.72 -12.54 -7.21
N SER A 80 1.97 -12.92 -7.48
CA SER A 80 2.62 -12.87 -8.81
C SER A 80 1.93 -13.70 -9.92
N ARG A 81 0.82 -14.39 -9.60
CA ARG A 81 -0.16 -14.92 -10.56
C ARG A 81 -1.33 -13.95 -10.70
N CYS A 82 -1.16 -12.88 -11.49
CA CYS A 82 -2.21 -11.89 -11.72
C CYS A 82 -2.64 -11.85 -13.19
N PRO A 83 -3.96 -11.76 -13.50
CA PRO A 83 -4.49 -11.66 -14.87
C PRO A 83 -4.40 -10.26 -15.48
N ILE A 84 -3.94 -9.27 -14.70
CA ILE A 84 -3.73 -7.89 -15.18
C ILE A 84 -2.47 -7.86 -16.04
N SER A 85 -2.61 -7.42 -17.30
CA SER A 85 -1.47 -7.30 -18.20
C SER A 85 -0.39 -6.41 -17.58
N PRO A 86 0.85 -6.90 -17.37
CA PRO A 86 1.93 -6.14 -16.77
C PRO A 86 2.25 -4.86 -17.54
N ALA A 87 1.86 -4.76 -18.81
CA ALA A 87 1.97 -3.55 -19.63
C ALA A 87 1.17 -2.34 -19.08
N SER A 88 0.22 -2.57 -18.17
CA SER A 88 -0.65 -1.52 -17.60
C SER A 88 -0.17 -1.03 -16.23
N LEU A 89 0.78 -1.75 -15.63
CA LEU A 89 1.31 -1.47 -14.29
C LEU A 89 2.56 -0.61 -14.40
N ARG A 90 2.57 0.49 -13.65
CA ARG A 90 3.81 1.23 -13.41
C ARG A 90 4.41 0.75 -12.10
N PHE A 91 5.59 0.15 -12.20
CA PHE A 91 6.45 -0.07 -11.04
C PHE A 91 7.11 1.26 -10.70
N ARG A 92 7.10 1.60 -9.40
CA ARG A 92 7.84 2.73 -8.91
C ARG A 92 9.22 2.24 -8.49
N ASP A 93 10.17 2.26 -9.42
CA ASP A 93 11.58 2.07 -9.09
C ASP A 93 11.99 3.22 -8.16
N ARG A 94 12.56 2.87 -7.01
CA ARG A 94 13.18 3.83 -6.09
C ARG A 94 14.65 3.99 -6.39
#